data_AF-A0A497EAV4-F1
#
_entry.id   AF-A0A497EAV4-F1
#
_cell.length_a   1.000
_cell.length_b   1.000
_cell.length_c   1.000
_cell.angle_alpha   90.00
_cell.angle_beta   90.00
_cell.angle_gamma   90.00
#
_symmetry.space_group_name_H-M   'P 1'
#
loop_
_entity.id
_entity.type
_entity.pdbx_description
1 polymer ?
#
loop_
_entity_poly.entity_id
_entity_poly.type
_entity_poly.pdbx_seq_one_letter_code
_entity_poly.pdbx_strand_id
1 'polypeptide(L)'
;MRCFSVLFCIVFASGVAFGDVTPIYDIQYTEDMPADSPLLGQTVTIEGVVTAANYNGFFVTDAAGPWNSIYVYTNAVGCDVEAGDGVTVTGVVDEYYNMTELTRSGDTTPV
;
A
#
# COMPACT_ATOMS: atom_id res chain seq x y z
N MET A 1 -1.70 20.00 25.05
CA MET A 1 -2.85 19.10 24.92
C MET A 1 -3.34 19.22 23.49
N ARG A 2 -2.85 18.37 22.58
CA ARG A 2 -3.28 18.40 21.18
C ARG A 2 -4.41 17.39 21.06
N CYS A 3 -5.58 17.91 20.70
CA CYS A 3 -6.81 17.19 20.47
C CYS A 3 -6.56 16.07 19.45
N PHE A 4 -6.74 14.81 19.86
CA PHE A 4 -6.76 13.67 18.94
C PHE A 4 -8.01 13.84 18.05
N SER A 5 -7.83 14.38 16.85
CA SER A 5 -8.90 14.49 15.87
C SER A 5 -9.06 13.14 15.18
N VAL A 6 -9.95 12.28 15.71
CA VAL A 6 -10.44 11.12 14.97
C VAL A 6 -11.40 11.64 13.91
N LEU A 7 -10.90 11.86 12.69
CA LEU A 7 -11.75 12.15 11.54
C LEU A 7 -12.43 10.85 11.09
N PHE A 8 -13.66 10.63 11.53
CA PHE A 8 -14.51 9.54 11.05
C PHE A 8 -15.05 9.93 9.67
N CYS A 9 -14.38 9.53 8.59
CA CYS A 9 -14.95 9.63 7.26
C CYS A 9 -16.06 8.57 7.14
N ILE A 10 -17.32 8.98 7.27
CA ILE A 10 -18.48 8.09 7.09
C ILE A 10 -18.58 7.72 5.61
N VAL A 11 -18.17 6.50 5.26
CA VAL A 11 -18.45 5.89 3.96
C VAL A 11 -19.71 5.05 4.10
N PHE A 12 -20.71 5.33 3.26
CA PHE A 12 -21.94 4.54 3.14
C PHE A 12 -21.60 3.05 2.96
N ALA A 13 -22.13 2.21 3.85
CA ALA A 13 -21.99 0.75 3.80
C ALA A 13 -22.70 0.18 2.56
N SER A 14 -21.99 0.17 1.44
CA SER A 14 -22.15 -0.87 0.42
C SER A 14 -21.12 -1.93 0.79
N GLY A 15 -21.58 -3.17 1.00
CA GLY A 15 -20.81 -4.24 1.64
C GLY A 15 -19.38 -4.32 1.11
N VAL A 16 -18.44 -3.81 1.89
CA VAL A 16 -17.01 -4.02 1.68
C VAL A 16 -16.75 -5.45 2.13
N ALA A 17 -16.53 -6.34 1.16
CA ALA A 17 -15.82 -7.56 1.44
C ALA A 17 -14.43 -7.14 1.92
N PHE A 18 -14.17 -7.26 3.21
CA PHE A 18 -12.80 -7.20 3.72
C PHE A 18 -12.09 -8.41 3.14
N GLY A 19 -11.28 -8.20 2.11
CA GLY A 19 -10.37 -9.23 1.60
C GLY A 19 -9.33 -9.55 2.66
N ASP A 20 -8.87 -10.80 2.69
CA ASP A 20 -7.84 -11.23 3.63
C ASP A 20 -6.59 -10.35 3.52
N VAL A 21 -5.99 -10.01 4.66
CA VAL A 21 -4.73 -9.25 4.71
C VAL A 21 -3.62 -10.12 4.11
N THR A 22 -2.99 -9.61 3.07
CA THR A 22 -1.87 -10.26 2.37
C THR A 22 -0.56 -9.75 2.96
N PRO A 23 0.35 -10.63 3.43
CA PRO A 23 1.67 -10.22 3.88
C PRO A 23 2.46 -9.52 2.76
N ILE A 24 3.20 -8.46 3.10
CA ILE A 24 3.99 -7.71 2.10
C ILE A 24 5.07 -8.61 1.49
N TYR A 25 5.63 -9.53 2.28
CA TYR A 25 6.57 -10.53 1.78
C TYR A 25 5.99 -11.37 0.64
N ASP A 26 4.73 -11.81 0.75
CA ASP A 26 4.07 -12.64 -0.26
C ASP A 26 3.73 -11.85 -1.54
N ILE A 27 3.67 -10.51 -1.43
CA ILE A 27 3.53 -9.62 -2.58
C ILE A 27 4.87 -9.44 -3.30
N GLN A 28 5.99 -9.35 -2.60
CA GLN A 28 7.26 -8.93 -3.22
C GLN A 28 8.25 -10.06 -3.50
N TYR A 29 8.30 -11.09 -2.66
CA TYR A 29 9.34 -12.11 -2.78
C TYR A 29 9.03 -13.07 -3.93
N THR A 30 10.00 -13.25 -4.82
CA THR A 30 10.01 -14.31 -5.83
C THR A 30 11.44 -14.78 -6.10
N GLU A 31 11.57 -16.00 -6.63
CA GLU A 31 12.82 -16.54 -7.16
C GLU A 31 12.85 -16.53 -8.71
N ASP A 32 11.77 -16.02 -9.34
CA ASP A 32 11.64 -15.95 -10.79
C ASP A 32 12.55 -14.88 -11.42
N MET A 33 12.74 -14.99 -12.73
CA MET A 33 13.49 -14.02 -13.54
C MET A 33 12.66 -13.61 -14.78
N PRO A 34 12.24 -12.34 -14.92
CA PRO A 34 12.51 -11.20 -14.02
C PRO A 34 11.84 -11.38 -12.64
N ALA A 35 12.39 -10.70 -11.63
CA ALA A 35 11.95 -10.80 -10.24
C ALA A 35 10.71 -9.92 -9.97
N ASP A 36 9.72 -10.01 -10.86
CA ASP A 36 8.45 -9.29 -10.75
C ASP A 36 7.58 -9.95 -9.67
N SER A 37 6.68 -9.19 -9.06
CA SER A 37 5.74 -9.71 -8.07
C SER A 37 4.96 -10.93 -8.56
N PRO A 38 4.84 -12.00 -7.75
CA PRO A 38 3.94 -13.12 -8.08
C PRO A 38 2.45 -12.73 -8.08
N LEU A 39 2.12 -11.54 -7.56
CA LEU A 39 0.76 -11.01 -7.46
C LEU A 39 0.50 -9.84 -8.42
N LEU A 40 1.37 -9.63 -9.42
CA LEU A 40 1.22 -8.57 -10.42
C LEU A 40 -0.20 -8.50 -11.00
N GLY A 41 -0.80 -7.30 -10.95
CA GLY A 41 -2.15 -7.01 -11.44
C GLY A 41 -3.28 -7.44 -10.51
N GLN A 42 -2.99 -8.13 -9.40
CA GLN A 42 -4.01 -8.50 -8.41
C GLN A 42 -4.30 -7.34 -7.46
N THR A 43 -5.54 -7.27 -6.97
CA THR A 43 -5.91 -6.35 -5.89
C THR A 43 -5.70 -7.04 -4.55
N VAL A 44 -4.89 -6.44 -3.69
CA VAL A 44 -4.53 -6.96 -2.36
C VAL A 44 -4.85 -5.94 -1.28
N THR A 45 -5.03 -6.42 -0.05
CA THR A 45 -5.13 -5.58 1.15
C THR A 45 -3.93 -5.87 2.04
N ILE A 46 -3.23 -4.84 2.49
CA ILE A 46 -2.11 -4.94 3.44
C ILE A 46 -2.42 -4.16 4.71
N GLU A 47 -1.76 -4.53 5.81
CA GLU A 47 -1.74 -3.76 7.06
C GLU A 47 -0.30 -3.57 7.52
N GLY A 48 0.03 -2.38 8.01
CA GLY A 48 1.38 -2.11 8.51
C GLY A 48 1.54 -0.70 9.02
N VAL A 49 2.80 -0.30 9.23
CA VAL A 49 3.19 1.02 9.72
C VAL A 49 3.87 1.81 8.61
N VAL A 50 3.49 3.08 8.47
CA VAL A 50 4.14 4.01 7.55
C VAL A 50 5.55 4.31 8.07
N THR A 51 6.57 4.06 7.24
CA THR A 51 7.99 4.29 7.61
C THR A 51 8.58 5.53 6.95
N ALA A 52 8.06 5.93 5.79
CA ALA A 52 8.40 7.16 5.11
C ALA A 52 7.23 7.61 4.23
N ALA A 53 7.03 8.92 4.09
CA ALA A 53 6.00 9.50 3.23
C ALA A 53 6.57 10.65 2.39
N ASN A 54 6.05 10.82 1.20
CA ASN A 54 6.33 11.94 0.31
C ASN A 54 5.04 12.38 -0.40
N TYR A 55 5.16 13.40 -1.26
CA TYR A 55 3.99 13.96 -1.96
C TYR A 55 3.27 12.96 -2.88
N ASN A 56 3.97 11.95 -3.41
CA ASN A 56 3.43 10.99 -4.37
C ASN A 56 2.96 9.67 -3.75
N GLY A 57 3.25 9.43 -2.47
CA GLY A 57 2.98 8.15 -1.82
C GLY A 57 3.80 7.93 -0.55
N PHE A 58 3.76 6.70 -0.03
CA PHE A 58 4.39 6.35 1.24
C PHE A 58 4.81 4.88 1.29
N PHE A 59 5.77 4.56 2.15
CA PHE A 59 6.20 3.19 2.40
C PHE A 59 5.48 2.62 3.62
N VAL A 60 4.96 1.39 3.48
CA VAL A 60 4.33 0.64 4.57
C VAL A 60 5.17 -0.59 4.86
N THR A 61 5.44 -0.84 6.13
CA THR A 61 6.19 -2.03 6.61
C THR A 61 5.33 -2.84 7.57
N ASP A 62 5.20 -4.15 7.33
CA ASP A 62 4.39 -5.06 8.16
C ASP A 62 5.24 -5.92 9.12
N ALA A 63 6.48 -6.24 8.74
CA ALA A 63 7.42 -7.01 9.54
C ALA A 63 8.88 -6.56 9.35
N ALA A 64 9.76 -7.05 10.23
CA ALA A 64 11.20 -6.81 10.13
C ALA A 64 11.83 -7.74 9.08
N GLY A 65 12.71 -7.20 8.24
CA GLY A 65 13.49 -7.98 7.27
C GLY A 65 13.27 -7.52 5.83
N PRO A 66 13.99 -8.12 4.88
CA PRO A 66 13.86 -7.79 3.46
C PRO A 66 12.45 -8.13 2.95
N TRP A 67 11.99 -7.42 1.91
CA TRP A 67 10.69 -7.62 1.24
C TRP A 67 9.43 -7.44 2.10
N ASN A 68 9.56 -6.91 3.32
CA ASN A 68 8.42 -6.61 4.21
C ASN A 68 8.04 -5.13 4.18
N SER A 69 8.45 -4.38 3.16
CA SER A 69 8.12 -2.96 3.01
C SER A 69 7.81 -2.62 1.56
N ILE A 70 6.64 -2.04 1.28
CA ILE A 70 6.16 -1.75 -0.07
C ILE A 70 5.78 -0.28 -0.22
N TYR A 71 6.01 0.27 -1.40
CA TYR A 71 5.58 1.63 -1.73
C TYR A 71 4.11 1.63 -2.13
N VAL A 72 3.34 2.56 -1.59
CA VAL A 72 1.95 2.83 -1.95
C VAL A 72 1.94 4.15 -2.71
N TYR A 73 1.74 4.07 -4.02
CA TYR A 73 1.62 5.22 -4.90
C TYR A 73 0.19 5.77 -4.88
N THR A 74 0.07 7.07 -4.68
CA THR A 74 -1.23 7.76 -4.58
C THR A 74 -1.42 8.85 -5.63
N ASN A 75 -0.47 9.02 -6.58
CA ASN A 75 -0.51 10.04 -7.62
C ASN A 75 -0.79 11.46 -7.08
N ALA A 76 -0.20 11.76 -5.92
CA ALA A 76 -0.44 13.01 -5.19
C ALA A 76 -1.89 13.29 -4.75
N VAL A 77 -2.76 12.29 -4.85
CA VAL A 77 -4.12 12.33 -4.33
C VAL A 77 -4.09 11.92 -2.86
N GLY A 78 -4.00 12.96 -2.02
CA GLY A 78 -4.23 13.00 -0.57
C GLY A 78 -4.47 11.68 0.16
N CYS A 79 -3.40 11.10 0.68
CA CYS A 79 -3.40 10.41 1.96
C CYS A 79 -2.50 11.21 2.90
N ASP A 80 -3.08 11.96 3.83
CA ASP A 80 -2.32 12.61 4.91
C ASP A 80 -1.89 11.52 5.90
N VAL A 81 -0.71 10.94 5.65
CA VAL A 81 -0.06 9.96 6.53
C VAL A 81 1.34 10.41 6.86
N GLU A 82 1.78 10.13 8.07
CA GLU A 82 3.11 10.43 8.57
C GLU A 82 3.81 9.14 9.03
N ALA A 83 5.14 9.19 9.13
CA ALA A 83 5.89 8.06 9.66
C ALA A 83 5.44 7.74 11.10
N GLY A 84 5.11 6.48 11.36
CA GLY A 84 4.57 5.99 12.62
C GLY A 84 3.06 5.70 12.59
N ASP A 85 2.34 6.12 11.54
CA ASP A 85 0.92 5.82 11.40
C ASP A 85 0.69 4.35 11.04
N GLY A 86 -0.30 3.73 11.70
CA GLY A 86 -0.81 2.42 11.30
C GLY A 86 -1.84 2.57 10.19
N VAL A 87 -1.71 1.80 9.12
CA VAL A 87 -2.56 1.89 7.93
C VAL A 87 -3.03 0.53 7.46
N THR A 88 -4.23 0.49 6.91
CA THR A 88 -4.76 -0.62 6.11
C THR A 88 -4.95 -0.08 4.69
N VAL A 89 -4.28 -0.69 3.71
CA VAL A 89 -4.26 -0.22 2.31
C VAL A 89 -4.77 -1.32 1.40
N THR A 90 -5.75 -1.00 0.55
CA THR A 90 -6.17 -1.88 -0.56
C THR A 90 -5.75 -1.24 -1.88
N GLY A 91 -5.00 -1.97 -2.70
CA GLY A 91 -4.46 -1.47 -3.96
C GLY A 91 -4.18 -2.59 -4.96
N VAL A 92 -3.88 -2.21 -6.20
CA VAL A 92 -3.45 -3.10 -7.27
C VAL A 92 -1.93 -3.21 -7.23
N VAL A 93 -1.42 -4.44 -7.24
CA VAL A 93 0.03 -4.70 -7.32
C VAL A 93 0.52 -4.37 -8.73
N ASP A 94 1.58 -3.56 -8.81
CA ASP A 94 2.16 -3.11 -10.06
C ASP A 94 3.70 -3.11 -10.02
N GLU A 95 4.32 -3.06 -11.20
CA GLU A 95 5.77 -2.97 -11.37
C GLU A 95 6.15 -1.65 -12.05
N TYR A 96 6.92 -0.81 -11.35
CA TYR A 96 7.34 0.48 -11.86
C TYR A 96 8.83 0.71 -11.62
N TYR A 97 9.60 1.00 -12.68
CA TYR A 97 11.07 1.13 -12.65
C TYR A 97 11.80 -0.06 -11.97
N ASN A 98 11.33 -1.29 -12.16
CA ASN A 98 11.83 -2.51 -11.52
C ASN A 98 11.61 -2.55 -9.99
N MET A 99 10.51 -1.98 -9.52
CA MET A 99 10.08 -2.03 -8.13
C MET A 99 8.58 -2.36 -8.07
N THR A 100 8.24 -3.32 -7.21
CA THR A 100 6.84 -3.61 -6.89
C THR A 100 6.24 -2.50 -6.02
N GLU A 101 5.07 -1.99 -6.42
CA GLU A 101 4.30 -0.99 -5.68
C GLU A 101 2.81 -1.35 -5.63
N LEU A 102 2.07 -0.68 -4.75
CA LEU A 102 0.61 -0.68 -4.76
C LEU A 102 0.10 0.63 -5.33
N THR A 103 -0.82 0.55 -6.28
CA THR A 103 -1.52 1.69 -6.85
C THR A 103 -3.01 1.63 -6.52
N ARG A 104 -3.69 2.78 -6.58
CA ARG A 104 -5.15 2.81 -6.47
C ARG A 104 -5.76 2.15 -7.70
N SER A 105 -6.81 1.33 -7.53
CA SER A 105 -7.60 0.84 -8.65
C SER A 105 -8.15 2.01 -9.48
N GLY A 106 -7.62 2.19 -10.69
CA GLY A 106 -8.02 3.24 -11.63
C GLY A 106 -7.02 4.40 -11.79
N ASP A 107 -5.93 4.45 -11.02
CA ASP A 107 -4.81 5.33 -11.39
C ASP A 107 -4.13 4.74 -12.63
N THR A 108 -3.96 5.56 -13.67
CA THR A 108 -3.11 5.20 -14.81
C THR A 108 -1.67 5.37 -14.38
N THR A 109 -0.83 4.36 -14.59
CA THR A 109 0.60 4.44 -14.33
C THR A 109 1.18 5.69 -15.02
N PRO A 110 2.03 6.47 -14.33
CA PRO A 110 2.77 7.55 -14.99
C PRO A 110 3.66 6.93 -16.08
N VAL A 111 3.47 7.37 -17.32
CA VAL A 111 4.36 7.02 -18.46
C VAL A 111 5.65 7.83 -18.43
#